data_AF-A0A4U0TZ61-F1
#
_entry.id   AF-A0A4U0TZ61-F1
#
_cell.length_a   1.000
_cell.length_b   1.000
_cell.length_c   1.000
_cell.angle_alpha   90.00
_cell.angle_beta   90.00
_cell.angle_gamma   90.00
#
_symmetry.space_group_name_H-M   'P 1'
#
loop_
_entity.id
_entity.type
_entity.pdbx_description
1 polymer ?
#
loop_
_entity_poly.entity_id
_entity_poly.type
_entity_poly.pdbx_seq_one_letter_code
_entity_poly.pdbx_strand_id
1 'polypeptide(L)'
;MQTVRPLARSFAQSSTRSAGPPCRAALLAARTPQWTTPISHSSRRNFVSNPFAGPQTLTASRTLQYPSKLIYAVISDVGSYSTFLPWCQGSVVSKTSQPAADGKTYPEEAKLVVGFNGDVSEEFTSRVYCLPGLVVEAVSGSAETTLGADEIPHHSARPASVEEDASRKDTVMTHLLTRWTLKPYPYKPPPMSATHPDTTHKNHDETSDLLAQEKTEVNLNIEYQFANPVYGALSSAAAPKVAEKMIEAFEKRVKSVIEGPGTVADSVKTKDGVLSSK
;
A
#
# COMPACT_ATOMS: atom_id res chain seq x y z
N MET A 1 62.12 4.53 4.72
CA MET A 1 63.01 3.36 4.52
C MET A 1 62.10 2.14 4.39
N GLN A 2 62.10 1.39 3.28
CA GLN A 2 63.14 0.45 2.81
C GLN A 2 63.22 -0.84 3.66
N THR A 3 63.22 -2.08 3.12
CA THR A 3 62.79 -2.60 1.79
C THR A 3 62.76 -4.15 1.75
N VAL A 4 62.24 -4.73 0.65
CA VAL A 4 62.75 -5.96 -0.03
C VAL A 4 62.30 -7.36 0.46
N ARG A 5 62.25 -8.28 -0.52
CA ARG A 5 61.94 -9.74 -0.45
C ARG A 5 63.22 -10.59 -0.33
N PRO A 6 63.11 -11.93 -0.25
CA PRO A 6 63.44 -12.73 -1.45
C PRO A 6 62.36 -13.84 -1.69
N LEU A 7 62.21 -14.60 -2.80
CA LEU A 7 63.11 -15.16 -3.83
C LEU A 7 64.03 -16.31 -3.31
N ALA A 8 64.23 -17.45 -3.99
CA ALA A 8 63.62 -18.01 -5.21
C ALA A 8 63.90 -19.53 -5.32
N ARG A 9 63.16 -20.24 -6.20
CA ARG A 9 63.63 -21.34 -7.11
C ARG A 9 64.33 -22.60 -6.51
N SER A 10 64.41 -23.77 -7.16
CA SER A 10 63.66 -24.47 -8.25
C SER A 10 64.40 -25.77 -8.58
N PHE A 11 63.76 -26.81 -9.13
CA PHE A 11 64.39 -27.73 -10.12
C PHE A 11 63.34 -28.49 -10.95
N ALA A 12 63.74 -29.10 -12.08
CA ALA A 12 62.86 -29.70 -13.09
C ALA A 12 63.60 -30.72 -14.00
N GLN A 13 62.86 -31.57 -14.72
CA GLN A 13 63.15 -32.36 -15.97
C GLN A 13 61.83 -33.09 -16.35
N SER A 14 61.28 -33.23 -17.58
CA SER A 14 61.76 -33.47 -18.98
C SER A 14 62.14 -34.94 -19.24
N SER A 15 61.83 -35.68 -20.33
CA SER A 15 61.10 -35.51 -21.63
C SER A 15 60.69 -36.93 -22.17
N THR A 16 60.24 -37.29 -23.41
CA THR A 16 60.27 -36.66 -24.76
C THR A 16 59.20 -37.19 -25.76
N ARG A 17 58.68 -36.27 -26.59
CA ARG A 17 57.95 -36.31 -27.89
C ARG A 17 58.23 -37.40 -28.97
N SER A 18 57.17 -37.87 -29.68
CA SER A 18 57.04 -38.20 -31.15
C SER A 18 55.55 -38.51 -31.46
N ALA A 19 54.81 -38.19 -32.56
CA ALA A 19 54.99 -38.13 -34.04
C ALA A 19 55.10 -39.53 -34.73
N GLY A 20 54.34 -39.92 -35.78
CA GLY A 20 53.34 -39.23 -36.64
C GLY A 20 52.36 -40.17 -37.44
N PRO A 21 51.70 -39.72 -38.54
CA PRO A 21 50.55 -40.37 -39.25
C PRO A 21 50.96 -41.16 -40.55
N PRO A 22 50.12 -41.59 -41.55
CA PRO A 22 48.68 -41.35 -41.84
C PRO A 22 47.81 -42.48 -42.53
N CYS A 23 46.57 -42.13 -42.92
CA CYS A 23 45.75 -42.63 -44.07
C CYS A 23 45.25 -44.10 -44.19
N ARG A 24 43.92 -44.32 -44.21
CA ARG A 24 43.04 -44.51 -45.41
C ARG A 24 41.66 -45.12 -45.01
N ALA A 25 40.66 -45.09 -45.89
CA ALA A 25 39.24 -45.33 -45.57
C ALA A 25 38.66 -46.67 -46.05
N ALA A 26 37.51 -47.06 -45.48
CA ALA A 26 36.57 -48.05 -46.02
C ALA A 26 35.11 -47.61 -45.74
N LEU A 27 34.18 -47.96 -46.64
CA LEU A 27 32.74 -47.68 -46.54
C LEU A 27 31.96 -48.94 -46.19
N LEU A 28 30.98 -48.85 -45.30
CA LEU A 28 29.80 -49.72 -45.28
C LEU A 28 28.56 -48.90 -44.91
N ALA A 29 27.44 -49.18 -45.60
CA ALA A 29 26.16 -48.53 -45.35
C ALA A 29 25.20 -49.46 -44.60
N ALA A 30 24.47 -48.93 -43.63
CA ALA A 30 23.38 -49.63 -42.94
C ALA A 30 22.13 -48.75 -42.94
N ARG A 31 21.00 -49.28 -43.42
CA ARG A 31 19.71 -48.59 -43.46
C ARG A 31 19.08 -48.64 -42.06
N THR A 32 18.87 -47.49 -41.43
CA THR A 32 18.03 -47.39 -40.24
C THR A 32 16.54 -47.38 -40.63
N PRO A 33 15.65 -48.05 -39.89
CA PRO A 33 14.22 -47.99 -40.14
C PRO A 33 13.66 -46.64 -39.67
N GLN A 34 12.91 -45.94 -40.52
CA GLN A 34 12.14 -44.78 -40.10
C GLN A 34 10.89 -45.26 -39.35
N TRP A 35 10.82 -44.99 -38.04
CA TRP A 35 9.58 -45.10 -37.27
C TRP A 35 8.87 -43.75 -37.29
N THR A 36 7.70 -43.71 -37.92
CA THR A 36 6.83 -42.52 -37.94
C THR A 36 6.22 -42.30 -36.55
N THR A 37 6.63 -41.22 -35.89
CA THR A 37 6.01 -40.82 -34.62
C THR A 37 4.56 -40.38 -34.86
N PRO A 38 3.57 -40.90 -34.11
CA PRO A 38 2.21 -40.40 -34.20
C PRO A 38 2.19 -38.94 -33.70
N ILE A 39 1.54 -38.06 -34.46
CA ILE A 39 1.36 -36.66 -34.06
C ILE A 39 0.41 -36.62 -32.86
N SER A 40 0.98 -36.55 -31.66
CA SER A 40 0.22 -36.29 -30.44
C SER A 40 -0.34 -34.88 -30.52
N HIS A 41 -1.62 -34.77 -30.87
CA HIS A 41 -2.36 -33.52 -30.79
C HIS A 41 -2.49 -33.13 -29.31
N SER A 42 -1.48 -32.39 -28.84
CA SER A 42 -1.50 -31.68 -27.56
C SER A 42 -2.69 -30.73 -27.54
N SER A 43 -3.82 -31.24 -27.03
CA SER A 43 -4.99 -30.43 -26.73
C SER A 43 -4.60 -29.52 -25.57
N ARG A 44 -4.09 -28.32 -25.92
CA ARG A 44 -3.93 -27.22 -24.99
C ARG A 44 -5.33 -26.85 -24.50
N ARG A 45 -5.73 -27.46 -23.39
CA ARG A 45 -6.82 -26.97 -22.57
C ARG A 45 -6.40 -25.57 -22.12
N ASN A 46 -6.92 -24.56 -22.81
CA ASN A 46 -6.94 -23.20 -22.29
C ASN A 46 -7.82 -23.23 -21.04
N PHE A 47 -7.22 -23.55 -19.90
CA PHE A 47 -7.84 -23.32 -18.61
C PHE A 47 -8.25 -21.85 -18.59
N VAL A 48 -9.54 -21.59 -18.31
CA VAL A 48 -10.02 -20.23 -18.11
C VAL A 48 -9.30 -19.71 -16.88
N SER A 49 -8.33 -18.83 -17.08
CA SER A 49 -7.61 -18.16 -16.00
C SER A 49 -8.62 -17.49 -15.09
N ASN A 50 -8.79 -18.00 -13.87
CA ASN A 50 -9.75 -17.43 -12.93
C ASN A 50 -9.35 -15.97 -12.64
N PRO A 51 -10.15 -14.96 -13.03
CA PRO A 51 -9.76 -13.56 -12.87
C PRO A 51 -9.67 -13.16 -11.39
N PHE A 52 -10.28 -13.94 -10.49
CA PHE A 52 -10.25 -13.77 -9.04
C PHE A 52 -9.07 -14.49 -8.35
N ALA A 53 -8.08 -15.00 -9.10
CA ALA A 53 -6.96 -15.77 -8.53
C ALA A 53 -5.75 -14.92 -8.08
N GLY A 54 -5.70 -13.63 -8.44
CA GLY A 54 -4.62 -12.71 -8.05
C GLY A 54 -5.08 -11.66 -7.03
N PRO A 55 -4.15 -10.91 -6.41
CA PRO A 55 -4.47 -9.75 -5.60
C PRO A 55 -5.39 -8.76 -6.32
N GLN A 56 -6.29 -8.15 -5.55
CA GLN A 56 -7.27 -7.18 -6.02
C GLN A 56 -6.93 -5.80 -5.42
N THR A 57 -7.18 -4.72 -6.16
CA THR A 57 -6.86 -3.35 -5.72
C THR A 57 -8.12 -2.51 -5.59
N LEU A 58 -8.23 -1.76 -4.49
CA LEU A 58 -9.26 -0.75 -4.24
C LEU A 58 -8.60 0.60 -4.09
N THR A 59 -9.17 1.64 -4.70
CA THR A 59 -8.70 3.02 -4.51
C THR A 59 -9.85 3.96 -4.16
N ALA A 60 -9.54 4.97 -3.35
CA ALA A 60 -10.45 6.08 -3.07
C ALA A 60 -9.64 7.36 -2.87
N SER A 61 -10.06 8.46 -3.50
CA SER A 61 -9.44 9.78 -3.31
C SER A 61 -10.45 10.82 -2.83
N ARG A 62 -10.00 11.74 -1.98
CA ARG A 62 -10.75 12.92 -1.51
C ARG A 62 -9.80 14.11 -1.39
N THR A 63 -10.29 15.31 -1.69
CA THR A 63 -9.57 16.56 -1.44
C THR A 63 -10.13 17.22 -0.19
N LEU A 64 -9.37 17.21 0.90
CA LEU A 64 -9.80 17.78 2.18
C LEU A 64 -9.31 19.23 2.31
N GLN A 65 -10.15 20.09 2.91
CA GLN A 65 -9.88 21.52 3.11
C GLN A 65 -9.09 21.78 4.40
N TYR A 66 -8.14 20.90 4.71
CA TYR A 66 -7.38 20.88 5.94
C TYR A 66 -5.89 20.61 5.70
N PRO A 67 -4.99 21.12 6.55
CA PRO A 67 -3.55 20.84 6.49
C PRO A 67 -3.25 19.34 6.65
N SER A 68 -2.29 18.83 5.87
CA SER A 68 -1.92 17.40 5.90
C SER A 68 -1.58 16.92 7.31
N LYS A 69 -0.92 17.75 8.13
CA LYS A 69 -0.56 17.45 9.54
C LYS A 69 -1.76 17.03 10.41
N LEU A 70 -2.95 17.58 10.18
CA LEU A 70 -4.16 17.23 10.94
C LEU A 70 -4.82 15.94 10.42
N ILE A 71 -4.87 15.79 9.09
CA ILE A 71 -5.40 14.58 8.44
C ILE A 71 -4.54 13.37 8.78
N TYR A 72 -3.22 13.54 8.66
CA TYR A 72 -2.20 12.57 9.03
C TYR A 72 -2.34 12.13 10.48
N ALA A 73 -2.57 13.06 11.42
CA ALA A 73 -2.75 12.71 12.83
C ALA A 73 -3.91 11.71 13.03
N VAL A 74 -5.04 11.92 12.35
CA VAL A 74 -6.22 11.03 12.42
C VAL A 74 -5.99 9.68 11.73
N ILE A 75 -5.19 9.63 10.66
CA ILE A 75 -4.84 8.37 9.97
C ILE A 75 -3.76 7.59 10.76
N SER A 76 -2.81 8.28 11.39
CA SER A 76 -1.79 7.64 12.23
C SER A 76 -2.31 7.17 13.59
N ASP A 77 -3.47 7.69 14.04
CA ASP A 77 -4.17 7.23 15.25
C ASP A 77 -5.01 5.96 14.96
N VAL A 78 -4.29 4.88 14.64
CA VAL A 78 -4.88 3.56 14.38
C VAL A 78 -5.69 3.07 15.58
N GLY A 79 -5.25 3.37 16.80
CA GLY A 79 -5.94 2.97 18.04
C GLY A 79 -7.38 3.50 18.14
N SER A 80 -7.65 4.70 17.64
CA SER A 80 -9.02 5.26 17.60
C SER A 80 -9.94 4.63 16.55
N TYR A 81 -9.48 3.79 15.62
CA TYR A 81 -10.25 3.37 14.43
C TYR A 81 -11.63 2.77 14.76
N SER A 82 -11.75 1.94 15.79
CA SER A 82 -13.02 1.33 16.21
C SER A 82 -14.05 2.31 16.78
N THR A 83 -13.67 3.58 17.01
CA THR A 83 -14.60 4.63 17.47
C THR A 83 -15.31 5.36 16.33
N PHE A 84 -14.86 5.20 15.08
CA PHE A 84 -15.42 5.95 13.94
C PHE A 84 -15.47 5.20 12.59
N LEU A 85 -14.67 4.15 12.38
CA LEU A 85 -14.72 3.41 11.12
C LEU A 85 -15.89 2.43 11.07
N PRO A 86 -16.62 2.35 9.94
CA PRO A 86 -17.62 1.31 9.74
C PRO A 86 -16.93 -0.07 9.77
N TRP A 87 -17.62 -1.07 10.33
CA TRP A 87 -17.18 -2.47 10.45
C TRP A 87 -15.97 -2.73 11.35
N CYS A 88 -15.20 -1.71 11.78
CA CYS A 88 -14.12 -1.87 12.75
C CYS A 88 -14.70 -2.05 14.16
N GLN A 89 -14.79 -3.30 14.62
CA GLN A 89 -15.31 -3.67 15.94
C GLN A 89 -14.27 -3.49 17.05
N GLY A 90 -12.98 -3.54 16.70
CA GLY A 90 -11.88 -3.33 17.64
C GLY A 90 -10.62 -2.85 16.93
N SER A 91 -9.84 -2.01 17.62
CA SER A 91 -8.50 -1.59 17.20
C SER A 91 -7.59 -1.50 18.41
N VAL A 92 -6.38 -2.05 18.32
CA VAL A 92 -5.37 -2.02 19.37
C VAL A 92 -3.99 -1.87 18.74
N VAL A 93 -3.22 -0.85 19.15
CA VAL A 93 -1.79 -0.75 18.83
C VAL A 93 -1.02 -1.58 19.85
N SER A 94 -0.32 -2.64 19.41
CA SER A 94 0.46 -3.52 20.29
C SER A 94 1.90 -3.06 20.47
N LYS A 95 2.44 -2.28 19.52
CA LYS A 95 3.82 -1.80 19.52
C LYS A 95 3.95 -0.48 18.77
N THR A 96 4.90 0.36 19.19
CA THR A 96 5.20 1.64 18.54
C THR A 96 6.66 1.71 18.10
N SER A 97 6.91 2.47 17.03
CA SER A 97 8.24 2.80 16.52
C SER A 97 9.02 3.71 17.47
N GLN A 98 10.31 3.93 17.17
CA GLN A 98 11.12 4.94 17.86
C GLN A 98 10.60 6.36 17.54
N PRO A 99 11.00 7.40 18.29
CA PRO A 99 10.64 8.77 17.95
C PRO A 99 11.13 9.16 16.55
N ALA A 100 10.21 9.62 15.71
CA ALA A 100 10.47 10.16 14.38
C ALA A 100 11.11 11.56 14.46
N ALA A 101 11.40 12.16 13.30
CA ALA A 101 11.96 13.51 13.20
C ALA A 101 11.07 14.63 13.78
N ASP A 102 9.76 14.41 14.00
CA ASP A 102 8.86 15.34 14.71
C ASP A 102 8.77 15.08 16.23
N GLY A 103 9.57 14.14 16.75
CA GLY A 103 9.63 13.75 18.17
C GLY A 103 8.57 12.76 18.62
N LYS A 104 7.69 12.28 17.72
CA LYS A 104 6.62 11.33 18.08
C LYS A 104 6.95 9.89 17.73
N THR A 105 6.43 8.97 18.52
CA THR A 105 6.34 7.55 18.17
C THR A 105 5.05 7.29 17.37
N TYR A 106 5.09 6.29 16.48
CA TYR A 106 3.95 5.89 15.65
C TYR A 106 3.61 4.41 15.85
N PRO A 107 2.41 3.93 15.47
CA PRO A 107 2.12 2.50 15.49
C PRO A 107 3.13 1.75 14.61
N GLU A 108 3.75 0.70 15.15
CA GLU A 108 4.61 -0.23 14.40
C GLU A 108 3.91 -1.58 14.20
N GLU A 109 3.14 -2.04 15.18
CA GLU A 109 2.26 -3.21 15.06
C GLU A 109 0.89 -2.85 15.64
N ALA A 110 -0.15 -3.14 14.87
CA ALA A 110 -1.53 -2.90 15.26
C ALA A 110 -2.41 -4.10 14.87
N LYS A 111 -3.43 -4.36 15.68
CA LYS A 111 -4.45 -5.37 15.43
C LYS A 111 -5.80 -4.69 15.22
N LEU A 112 -6.49 -5.07 14.14
CA LEU A 112 -7.88 -4.72 13.87
C LEU A 112 -8.77 -5.95 13.97
N VAL A 113 -9.98 -5.75 14.49
CA VAL A 113 -11.08 -6.71 14.44
C VAL A 113 -12.18 -6.09 13.58
N VAL A 114 -12.51 -6.74 12.46
CA VAL A 114 -13.47 -6.23 11.47
C VAL A 114 -14.58 -7.24 11.27
N GLY A 115 -15.83 -6.79 11.35
CA GLY A 115 -16.98 -7.69 11.22
C GLY A 115 -18.18 -7.07 10.53
N PHE A 116 -18.90 -7.92 9.80
CA PHE A 116 -20.04 -7.55 8.97
C PHE A 116 -21.32 -8.19 9.54
N ASN A 117 -22.35 -7.36 9.74
CA ASN A 117 -23.71 -7.74 10.18
C ASN A 117 -23.82 -8.47 11.54
N GLY A 118 -22.72 -8.68 12.27
CA GLY A 118 -22.70 -9.25 13.62
C GLY A 118 -22.30 -10.73 13.67
N ASP A 119 -22.70 -11.52 12.68
CA ASP A 119 -22.45 -12.97 12.65
C ASP A 119 -21.03 -13.35 12.19
N VAL A 120 -20.33 -12.45 11.50
CA VAL A 120 -18.96 -12.65 11.00
C VAL A 120 -18.05 -11.57 11.53
N SER A 121 -16.94 -11.97 12.16
CA SER A 121 -15.89 -11.09 12.67
C SER A 121 -14.53 -11.76 12.47
N GLU A 122 -13.59 -11.02 11.91
CA GLU A 122 -12.24 -11.48 11.55
C GLU A 122 -11.19 -10.62 12.27
N GLU A 123 -10.18 -11.26 12.85
CA GLU A 123 -9.04 -10.61 13.50
C GLU A 123 -7.82 -10.65 12.57
N PHE A 124 -7.20 -9.49 12.33
CA PHE A 124 -5.92 -9.41 11.62
C PHE A 124 -4.95 -8.44 12.29
N THR A 125 -3.68 -8.85 12.30
CA THR A 125 -2.54 -8.03 12.74
C THR A 125 -1.84 -7.46 11.51
N SER A 126 -1.54 -6.16 11.53
CA SER A 126 -0.77 -5.47 10.50
C SER A 126 0.47 -4.81 11.10
N ARG A 127 1.58 -4.87 10.37
CA ARG A 127 2.75 -4.04 10.65
C ARG A 127 2.54 -2.69 9.98
N VAL A 128 2.74 -1.61 10.73
CA VAL A 128 2.45 -0.24 10.31
C VAL A 128 3.74 0.56 10.15
N TYR A 129 3.76 1.41 9.13
CA TYR A 129 4.88 2.24 8.71
C TYR A 129 4.39 3.68 8.47
N CYS A 130 5.07 4.64 9.10
CA CYS A 130 4.64 6.03 9.13
C CYS A 130 5.73 6.95 8.59
N LEU A 131 5.43 7.68 7.51
CA LEU A 131 6.22 8.83 7.04
C LEU A 131 5.53 10.13 7.49
N PRO A 132 6.05 10.84 8.50
CA PRO A 132 5.34 11.93 9.19
C PRO A 132 4.75 12.99 8.26
N GLY A 133 3.41 13.12 8.29
CA GLY A 133 2.68 14.11 7.50
C GLY A 133 2.45 13.77 6.03
N LEU A 134 2.89 12.60 5.54
CA LEU A 134 2.86 12.23 4.12
C LEU A 134 2.27 10.83 3.84
N VAL A 135 2.72 9.78 4.52
CA VAL A 135 2.28 8.39 4.23
C VAL A 135 2.02 7.62 5.52
N VAL A 136 0.92 6.87 5.56
CA VAL A 136 0.70 5.79 6.53
C VAL A 136 0.42 4.52 5.75
N GLU A 137 1.26 3.50 5.93
CA GLU A 137 1.14 2.21 5.26
C GLU A 137 1.02 1.08 6.29
N ALA A 138 0.20 0.07 6.00
CA ALA A 138 0.02 -1.11 6.83
C ALA A 138 0.08 -2.38 5.97
N VAL A 139 0.85 -3.38 6.40
CA VAL A 139 1.07 -4.64 5.69
C VAL A 139 0.75 -5.86 6.55
N SER A 140 0.13 -6.88 5.93
CA SER A 140 -0.10 -8.21 6.51
C SER A 140 0.12 -9.32 5.48
N GLY A 141 0.37 -10.54 5.97
CA GLY A 141 0.70 -11.70 5.15
C GLY A 141 1.99 -11.47 4.36
N SER A 142 1.95 -11.83 3.08
CA SER A 142 3.04 -11.72 2.10
C SER A 142 3.33 -10.30 1.60
N ALA A 143 2.52 -9.29 1.94
CA ALA A 143 2.78 -7.91 1.53
C ALA A 143 4.00 -7.35 2.27
N GLU A 144 4.86 -6.61 1.58
CA GLU A 144 6.02 -5.92 2.16
C GLU A 144 5.92 -4.40 1.93
N THR A 145 6.66 -3.61 2.71
CA THR A 145 6.51 -2.15 2.68
C THR A 145 6.96 -1.51 1.37
N THR A 146 6.18 -0.53 0.94
CA THR A 146 6.40 0.42 -0.15
C THR A 146 7.47 1.48 0.08
N LEU A 147 7.96 1.64 1.32
CA LEU A 147 8.77 2.78 1.76
C LEU A 147 10.25 2.41 1.92
N GLY A 148 11.14 3.34 1.58
CA GLY A 148 12.58 3.21 1.80
C GLY A 148 12.94 3.21 3.28
N ALA A 149 13.87 2.35 3.70
CA ALA A 149 14.32 2.29 5.10
C ALA A 149 14.95 3.61 5.58
N ASP A 150 15.42 4.43 4.65
CA ASP A 150 15.93 5.80 4.82
C ASP A 150 14.82 6.86 4.93
N GLU A 151 13.62 6.60 4.41
CA GLU A 151 12.43 7.44 4.62
C GLU A 151 11.81 7.22 6.02
N ILE A 152 11.86 5.98 6.52
CA ILE A 152 11.26 5.54 7.79
C ILE A 152 12.29 4.99 8.82
N PRO A 153 13.42 5.67 9.09
CA PRO A 153 14.53 5.13 9.89
C PRO A 153 14.23 4.94 11.39
N HIS A 154 13.03 5.32 11.83
CA HIS A 154 12.54 5.16 13.20
C HIS A 154 11.70 3.89 13.39
N HIS A 155 11.27 3.24 12.30
CA HIS A 155 10.68 1.89 12.33
C HIS A 155 11.78 0.83 12.26
N SER A 156 11.58 -0.30 12.95
CA SER A 156 12.44 -1.47 12.82
C SER A 156 12.12 -2.25 11.53
N ALA A 157 13.17 -2.77 10.89
CA ALA A 157 13.03 -3.66 9.74
C ALA A 157 12.12 -4.85 10.08
N ARG A 158 11.35 -5.32 9.10
CA ARG A 158 10.41 -6.42 9.33
C ARG A 158 11.17 -7.73 9.60
N PRO A 159 10.88 -8.45 10.69
CA PRO A 159 11.36 -9.82 10.86
C PRO A 159 10.91 -10.73 9.69
N ALA A 160 11.59 -11.85 9.47
CA ALA A 160 11.24 -12.76 8.37
C ALA A 160 10.29 -13.90 8.80
N SER A 161 10.26 -14.22 10.09
CA SER A 161 9.47 -15.32 10.66
C SER A 161 8.07 -14.87 11.13
N VAL A 162 7.14 -15.81 11.26
CA VAL A 162 5.78 -15.54 11.80
C VAL A 162 5.81 -15.46 13.33
N GLU A 163 6.80 -16.11 13.92
CA GLU A 163 7.12 -16.16 15.35
C GLU A 163 7.61 -14.81 15.89
N GLU A 164 8.35 -14.05 15.07
CA GLU A 164 8.83 -12.69 15.41
C GLU A 164 7.89 -11.59 14.89
N ASP A 165 7.11 -11.84 13.83
CA ASP A 165 6.14 -10.88 13.28
C ASP A 165 4.78 -11.53 13.01
N ALA A 166 3.88 -11.37 13.97
CA ALA A 166 2.50 -11.86 13.89
C ALA A 166 1.69 -11.27 12.72
N SER A 167 2.13 -10.18 12.09
CA SER A 167 1.48 -9.65 10.87
C SER A 167 1.69 -10.53 9.64
N ARG A 168 2.71 -11.42 9.64
CA ARG A 168 2.94 -12.36 8.53
C ARG A 168 1.95 -13.51 8.48
N LYS A 169 1.14 -13.70 9.52
CA LYS A 169 0.13 -14.76 9.61
C LYS A 169 -0.96 -14.53 8.55
N ASP A 170 -1.23 -15.54 7.74
CA ASP A 170 -1.99 -15.47 6.48
C ASP A 170 -3.42 -16.01 6.57
N THR A 171 -3.96 -16.20 7.78
CA THR A 171 -5.20 -16.96 8.04
C THR A 171 -6.45 -16.44 7.33
N VAL A 172 -6.59 -15.13 7.19
CA VAL A 172 -7.74 -14.48 6.52
C VAL A 172 -7.31 -13.91 5.17
N MET A 173 -6.18 -13.20 5.18
CA MET A 173 -5.65 -12.47 4.04
C MET A 173 -4.19 -12.88 3.82
N THR A 174 -3.91 -13.56 2.70
CA THR A 174 -2.55 -13.97 2.33
C THR A 174 -1.70 -12.79 1.87
N HIS A 175 -2.36 -11.69 1.47
CA HIS A 175 -1.75 -10.42 1.13
C HIS A 175 -2.69 -9.30 1.57
N LEU A 176 -2.15 -8.29 2.26
CA LEU A 176 -2.83 -7.02 2.50
C LEU A 176 -1.79 -5.90 2.56
N LEU A 177 -1.89 -4.93 1.67
CA LEU A 177 -1.19 -3.64 1.75
C LEU A 177 -2.22 -2.52 1.71
N THR A 178 -2.28 -1.72 2.76
CA THR A 178 -3.12 -0.52 2.84
C THR A 178 -2.22 0.70 2.92
N ARG A 179 -2.24 1.59 1.91
CA ARG A 179 -1.50 2.86 1.93
C ARG A 179 -2.45 4.04 1.88
N TRP A 180 -2.25 4.96 2.82
CA TRP A 180 -2.71 6.34 2.78
C TRP A 180 -1.58 7.24 2.30
N THR A 181 -1.82 8.02 1.25
CA THR A 181 -0.88 9.02 0.72
C THR A 181 -1.53 10.40 0.80
N LEU A 182 -0.78 11.38 1.32
CA LEU A 182 -1.22 12.76 1.51
C LEU A 182 -0.34 13.71 0.70
N LYS A 183 -0.96 14.50 -0.18
CA LYS A 183 -0.27 15.55 -0.95
C LYS A 183 -0.81 16.92 -0.52
N PRO A 184 -0.13 17.64 0.40
CA PRO A 184 -0.49 19.01 0.72
C PRO A 184 -0.22 19.94 -0.46
N TYR A 185 -1.09 20.92 -0.69
CA TYR A 185 -0.89 21.99 -1.66
C TYR A 185 -1.58 23.29 -1.22
N PRO A 186 -0.96 24.46 -1.48
CA PRO A 186 -1.61 25.75 -1.26
C PRO A 186 -2.67 25.98 -2.35
N TYR A 187 -3.93 26.09 -1.96
CA TYR A 187 -5.03 26.47 -2.84
C TYR A 187 -5.37 27.95 -2.65
N LYS A 188 -5.23 28.75 -3.70
CA LYS A 188 -5.77 30.11 -3.72
C LYS A 188 -6.97 30.15 -4.68
N PRO A 189 -8.15 30.66 -4.27
CA PRO A 189 -9.33 30.69 -5.13
C PRO A 189 -9.14 31.69 -6.30
N PRO A 190 -9.87 31.52 -7.41
CA PRO A 190 -9.91 32.52 -8.48
C PRO A 190 -10.54 33.84 -7.98
N PRO A 191 -10.23 34.98 -8.62
CA PRO A 191 -10.91 36.24 -8.32
C PRO A 191 -12.38 36.18 -8.76
N MET A 192 -13.25 36.98 -8.13
CA MET A 192 -14.69 37.01 -8.45
C MET A 192 -15.00 37.59 -9.85
N SER A 193 -14.01 38.21 -10.51
CA SER A 193 -14.04 38.66 -11.91
C SER A 193 -14.06 37.51 -12.92
N ALA A 194 -13.66 36.28 -12.53
CA ALA A 194 -13.41 35.14 -13.42
C ALA A 194 -14.69 34.46 -13.96
N THR A 195 -15.52 35.20 -14.70
CA THR A 195 -16.65 34.68 -15.48
C THR A 195 -16.19 34.11 -16.83
N HIS A 196 -16.77 32.99 -17.28
CA HIS A 196 -16.41 32.36 -18.56
C HIS A 196 -17.59 31.61 -19.20
N PRO A 197 -18.02 32.02 -20.40
CA PRO A 197 -18.70 31.13 -21.35
C PRO A 197 -17.74 30.51 -22.38
N ASP A 198 -16.91 31.30 -23.09
CA ASP A 198 -16.33 30.90 -24.39
C ASP A 198 -14.84 31.27 -24.66
N THR A 199 -14.07 31.80 -23.70
CA THR A 199 -12.70 32.30 -23.98
C THR A 199 -11.65 31.97 -22.91
N THR A 200 -10.62 31.22 -23.33
CA THR A 200 -9.46 30.75 -22.55
C THR A 200 -8.95 31.73 -21.48
N HIS A 201 -8.96 31.28 -20.22
CA HIS A 201 -8.76 32.11 -19.03
C HIS A 201 -7.41 32.85 -18.94
N LYS A 202 -7.46 34.13 -18.53
CA LYS A 202 -6.30 34.93 -18.05
C LYS A 202 -5.95 34.65 -16.58
N ASN A 203 -5.83 33.37 -16.19
CA ASN A 203 -5.50 32.98 -14.80
C ASN A 203 -4.06 33.34 -14.35
N HIS A 204 -3.29 34.04 -15.18
CA HIS A 204 -1.93 34.52 -14.86
C HIS A 204 -1.87 35.99 -14.42
N ASP A 205 -2.86 36.82 -14.79
CA ASP A 205 -2.81 38.27 -14.56
C ASP A 205 -3.53 38.70 -13.28
N GLU A 206 -4.65 38.04 -12.93
CA GLU A 206 -5.47 38.35 -11.75
C GLU A 206 -5.50 37.16 -10.77
N THR A 207 -5.29 37.43 -9.48
CA THR A 207 -5.43 36.44 -8.40
C THR A 207 -6.29 37.04 -7.29
N SER A 208 -7.18 36.24 -6.69
CA SER A 208 -8.07 36.71 -5.61
C SER A 208 -7.33 37.37 -4.44
N ASP A 209 -7.95 38.35 -3.78
CA ASP A 209 -7.45 38.94 -2.53
C ASP A 209 -7.55 37.97 -1.33
N LEU A 210 -8.34 36.90 -1.47
CA LEU A 210 -8.50 35.87 -0.45
C LEU A 210 -7.17 35.14 -0.19
N LEU A 211 -6.89 34.89 1.09
CA LEU A 211 -5.70 34.15 1.53
C LEU A 211 -5.68 32.73 0.95
N ALA A 212 -4.46 32.21 0.70
CA ALA A 212 -4.28 30.82 0.32
C ALA A 212 -4.67 29.89 1.47
N GLN A 213 -5.39 28.82 1.14
CA GLN A 213 -5.85 27.78 2.06
C GLN A 213 -4.97 26.53 1.88
N GLU A 214 -4.52 25.92 2.98
CA GLU A 214 -3.90 24.60 2.91
C GLU A 214 -4.96 23.54 2.60
N LYS A 215 -4.81 22.87 1.45
CA LYS A 215 -5.63 21.71 1.07
C LYS A 215 -4.74 20.49 0.93
N THR A 216 -5.33 19.31 1.06
CA THR A 216 -4.60 18.05 0.97
C THR A 216 -5.38 17.08 0.08
N GLU A 217 -4.75 16.58 -0.98
CA GLU A 217 -5.24 15.39 -1.68
C GLU A 217 -4.93 14.18 -0.81
N VAL A 218 -5.97 13.43 -0.44
CA VAL A 218 -5.90 12.18 0.31
C VAL A 218 -6.21 11.05 -0.64
N ASN A 219 -5.27 10.10 -0.80
CA ASN A 219 -5.47 8.89 -1.57
C ASN A 219 -5.31 7.66 -0.67
N LEU A 220 -6.29 6.78 -0.72
CA LEU A 220 -6.29 5.44 -0.15
C LEU A 220 -6.10 4.43 -1.28
N ASN A 221 -5.13 3.53 -1.11
CA ASN A 221 -4.91 2.34 -1.94
C ASN A 221 -4.92 1.10 -1.03
N ILE A 222 -5.70 0.08 -1.38
CA ILE A 222 -5.76 -1.21 -0.67
C ILE A 222 -5.57 -2.34 -1.68
N GLU A 223 -4.43 -3.02 -1.60
CA GLU A 223 -4.15 -4.25 -2.33
C GLU A 223 -4.37 -5.44 -1.41
N TYR A 224 -5.17 -6.42 -1.83
CA TYR A 224 -5.59 -7.51 -0.95
C TYR A 224 -5.78 -8.84 -1.67
N GLN A 225 -5.53 -9.94 -0.97
CA GLN A 225 -5.85 -11.30 -1.40
C GLN A 225 -6.34 -12.11 -0.20
N PHE A 226 -7.52 -12.70 -0.31
CA PHE A 226 -8.08 -13.58 0.72
C PHE A 226 -7.55 -15.01 0.60
N ALA A 227 -7.32 -15.68 1.73
CA ALA A 227 -6.89 -17.08 1.78
C ALA A 227 -7.92 -18.04 1.17
N ASN A 228 -9.20 -17.68 1.20
CA ASN A 228 -10.29 -18.42 0.55
C ASN A 228 -10.72 -17.72 -0.76
N PRO A 229 -10.46 -18.31 -1.94
CA PRO A 229 -10.85 -17.72 -3.23
C PRO A 229 -12.37 -17.55 -3.41
N VAL A 230 -13.19 -18.39 -2.77
CA VAL A 230 -14.66 -18.26 -2.83
C VAL A 230 -15.11 -17.03 -2.07
N TYR A 231 -14.51 -16.75 -0.90
CA TYR A 231 -14.79 -15.54 -0.13
C TYR A 231 -14.38 -14.29 -0.92
N GLY A 232 -13.18 -14.27 -1.50
CA GLY A 232 -12.71 -13.15 -2.33
C GLY A 232 -13.58 -12.88 -3.56
N ALA A 233 -14.05 -13.92 -4.24
CA ALA A 233 -14.98 -13.78 -5.36
C ALA A 233 -16.32 -13.15 -4.90
N LEU A 234 -16.89 -13.62 -3.79
CA LEU A 234 -18.16 -13.11 -3.24
C LEU A 234 -18.04 -11.68 -2.67
N SER A 235 -16.92 -11.34 -2.02
CA SER A 235 -16.70 -10.01 -1.42
C SER A 235 -16.41 -8.91 -2.45
N SER A 236 -15.87 -9.28 -3.61
CA SER A 236 -15.38 -8.36 -4.65
C SER A 236 -16.40 -7.26 -5.03
N ALA A 237 -17.68 -7.62 -5.17
CA ALA A 237 -18.75 -6.69 -5.57
C ALA A 237 -19.12 -5.64 -4.50
N ALA A 238 -18.77 -5.89 -3.22
CA ALA A 238 -18.98 -4.93 -2.14
C ALA A 238 -17.76 -4.01 -1.93
N ALA A 239 -16.57 -4.46 -2.32
CA ALA A 239 -15.30 -3.86 -1.93
C ALA A 239 -15.12 -2.36 -2.29
N PRO A 240 -15.56 -1.85 -3.47
CA PRO A 240 -15.49 -0.41 -3.76
C PRO A 240 -16.28 0.45 -2.76
N LYS A 241 -17.47 -0.01 -2.35
CA LYS A 241 -18.31 0.71 -1.37
C LYS A 241 -17.69 0.72 0.03
N VAL A 242 -16.90 -0.31 0.36
CA VAL A 242 -16.14 -0.36 1.62
C VAL A 242 -15.04 0.72 1.62
N ALA A 243 -14.28 0.86 0.53
CA ALA A 243 -13.29 1.93 0.39
C ALA A 243 -13.90 3.35 0.45
N GLU A 244 -15.02 3.57 -0.24
CA GLU A 244 -15.77 4.84 -0.16
C GLU A 244 -16.24 5.16 1.26
N LYS A 245 -16.77 4.17 2.00
CA LYS A 245 -17.28 4.37 3.36
C LYS A 245 -16.18 4.55 4.39
N MET A 246 -15.00 3.94 4.19
CA MET A 246 -13.82 4.22 5.02
C MET A 246 -13.35 5.67 4.82
N ILE A 247 -13.13 6.14 3.59
CA ILE A 247 -12.63 7.51 3.38
C ILE A 247 -13.65 8.58 3.82
N GLU A 248 -14.96 8.32 3.69
CA GLU A 248 -16.03 9.16 4.24
C GLU A 248 -16.00 9.22 5.79
N ALA A 249 -15.66 8.11 6.46
CA ALA A 249 -15.53 8.07 7.91
C ALA A 249 -14.29 8.84 8.40
N PHE A 250 -13.15 8.72 7.71
CA PHE A 250 -11.97 9.55 7.98
C PHE A 250 -12.25 11.05 7.79
N GLU A 251 -12.92 11.43 6.70
CA GLU A 251 -13.33 12.83 6.44
C GLU A 251 -14.17 13.40 7.59
N LYS A 252 -15.18 12.64 8.06
CA LYS A 252 -16.01 13.02 9.21
C LYS A 252 -15.21 13.09 10.52
N ARG A 253 -14.27 12.17 10.74
CA ARG A 253 -13.42 12.17 11.95
C ARG A 253 -12.46 13.35 11.97
N VAL A 254 -11.81 13.68 10.85
CA VAL A 254 -10.97 14.88 10.70
C VAL A 254 -11.79 16.13 11.01
N LYS A 255 -12.97 16.26 10.41
CA LYS A 255 -13.89 17.39 10.68
C LYS A 255 -14.24 17.48 12.17
N SER A 256 -14.66 16.37 12.79
CA SER A 256 -15.03 16.32 14.22
C SER A 256 -13.88 16.66 15.17
N VAL A 257 -12.64 16.26 14.86
CA VAL A 257 -11.46 16.58 15.66
C VAL A 257 -11.09 18.07 15.57
N ILE A 258 -11.37 18.71 14.44
CA ILE A 258 -11.07 20.13 14.19
C ILE A 258 -12.18 21.04 14.77
N GLU A 259 -13.45 20.67 14.63
CA GLU A 259 -14.58 21.42 15.18
C GLU A 259 -14.71 21.28 16.71
N GLY A 260 -14.27 20.15 17.26
CA GLY A 260 -14.23 19.88 18.70
C GLY A 260 -15.61 19.75 19.37
N PRO A 261 -15.65 19.36 20.66
CA PRO A 261 -16.92 19.17 21.37
C PRO A 261 -17.66 20.48 21.70
N GLY A 262 -17.04 21.65 21.48
CA GLY A 262 -17.59 22.96 21.87
C GLY A 262 -18.50 23.64 20.84
N THR A 263 -18.46 23.25 19.56
CA THR A 263 -19.14 23.97 18.45
C THR A 263 -20.52 23.41 18.11
N VAL A 264 -20.84 22.19 18.53
CA VAL A 264 -22.08 21.49 18.16
C VAL A 264 -23.33 22.05 18.88
N ALA A 265 -23.15 22.84 19.93
CA ALA A 265 -24.24 23.30 20.81
C ALA A 265 -25.17 24.34 20.16
N ASP A 266 -24.64 25.29 19.38
CA ASP A 266 -25.40 26.46 18.90
C ASP A 266 -26.20 26.23 17.61
N SER A 267 -25.97 25.12 16.90
CA SER A 267 -26.59 24.88 15.58
C SER A 267 -28.00 24.26 15.63
N VAL A 268 -28.51 23.87 16.81
CA VAL A 268 -29.75 23.08 16.95
C VAL A 268 -30.94 23.89 17.51
N LYS A 269 -30.72 25.11 18.04
CA LYS A 269 -31.76 25.83 18.82
C LYS A 269 -32.45 27.01 18.11
N THR A 270 -32.29 27.13 16.79
CA THR A 270 -32.81 28.29 16.01
C THR A 270 -33.74 27.88 14.86
N LYS A 271 -34.48 26.76 15.03
CA LYS A 271 -35.60 26.37 14.15
C LYS A 271 -36.73 25.72 14.94
N ASP A 272 -37.51 26.55 15.64
CA ASP A 272 -38.95 26.34 15.83
C ASP A 272 -39.59 27.64 16.37
N GLY A 273 -40.86 27.89 16.02
CA GLY A 273 -41.71 28.81 16.78
C GLY A 273 -41.70 30.32 16.44
N VAL A 274 -41.74 30.71 15.15
CA VAL A 274 -42.35 32.01 14.78
C VAL A 274 -43.65 31.76 14.02
N LEU A 275 -44.77 31.92 14.72
CA LEU A 275 -46.11 32.02 14.15
C LEU A 275 -46.88 33.04 14.97
N SER A 276 -47.41 34.06 14.30
CA SER A 276 -48.01 35.24 14.93
C SER A 276 -49.51 35.28 14.68
N SER A 277 -50.29 35.61 15.71
CA SER A 277 -51.39 36.58 15.57
C SER A 277 -51.90 37.14 16.90
N LYS A 278 -52.39 38.37 16.74
CA LYS A 278 -53.33 39.16 17.54
C LYS A 278 -54.28 38.36 18.44
#